data_AF-A0A1F1EBF2-F1
#
_entry.id   AF-A0A1F1EBF2-F1
#
_cell.length_a   1.000
_cell.length_b   1.000
_cell.length_c   1.000
_cell.angle_alpha   90.00
_cell.angle_beta   90.00
_cell.angle_gamma   90.00
#
_symmetry.space_group_name_H-M   'P 1'
#
loop_
_entity.id
_entity.type
_entity.pdbx_description
1 polymer ?
#
loop_
_entity_poly.entity_id
_entity_poly.type
_entity_poly.pdbx_seq_one_letter_code
_entity_poly.pdbx_strand_id
1 'polypeptide(L)' 'MSYRDLEEMMTERGVPVDHTTIYRWVQKCAPELDKQTRWYRQVPDWQAQSWRVDETYIRVGGR' A
#
# COMPACT_ATOMS: atom_id res chain seq x y z
N MET A 1 4.85 11.28 -2.56
CA MET A 1 3.47 11.41 -2.07
C MET A 1 3.46 11.15 -0.58
N SER A 2 3.19 12.18 0.21
CA SER A 2 3.09 12.13 1.66
C SER A 2 1.62 11.88 2.09
N TYR A 3 1.38 11.57 3.37
CA TYR A 3 0.01 11.50 3.89
C TYR A 3 -0.71 12.86 3.89
N ARG A 4 0.04 13.98 3.88
CA ARG A 4 -0.52 15.33 3.74
C ARG A 4 -1.05 15.56 2.33
N ASP A 5 -0.31 15.09 1.31
CA ASP A 5 -0.75 15.17 -0.09
C ASP A 5 -2.07 14.38 -0.27
N LEU A 6 -2.22 13.23 0.41
CA LEU A 6 -3.45 12.45 0.39
C LEU A 6 -4.62 13.15 1.08
N GLU A 7 -4.37 13.83 2.20
CA GLU A 7 -5.36 14.66 2.90
C GLU A 7 -5.84 15.81 2.00
N GLU A 8 -4.93 16.50 1.30
CA GLU A 8 -5.28 17.55 0.33
C GLU A 8 -6.15 16.98 -0.81
N MET A 9 -5.74 15.86 -1.42
CA MET A 9 -6.51 15.20 -2.49
C MET A 9 -7.89 14.69 -2.04
N MET A 10 -8.08 14.34 -0.76
CA MET A 10 -9.38 13.95 -0.22
C MET A 10 -10.25 15.18 0.09
N THR A 11 -9.62 16.24 0.58
CA THR A 11 -10.27 17.52 0.85
C THR A 11 -10.79 18.16 -0.45
N GLU A 12 -10.02 18.12 -1.54
CA GLU A 12 -10.46 18.55 -2.88
C GLU A 12 -11.71 17.80 -3.36
N ARG A 13 -11.88 16.54 -2.95
CA ARG A 13 -13.06 15.71 -3.26
C ARG A 13 -14.21 15.90 -2.27
N GLY A 14 -14.11 16.86 -1.35
CA GLY A 14 -15.14 17.17 -0.35
C GLY A 14 -15.15 16.25 0.87
N VAL A 15 -14.08 15.47 1.08
CA VAL A 15 -13.96 14.54 2.21
C VAL A 15 -12.84 15.02 3.14
N PRO A 16 -13.15 15.90 4.12
CA PRO A 16 -12.12 16.43 5.02
C PRO A 16 -11.66 15.35 6.00
N VAL A 17 -10.39 14.93 5.86
CA VAL A 17 -9.79 13.86 6.68
C VAL A 17 -8.36 14.25 7.02
N ASP A 18 -8.04 14.24 8.32
CA ASP A 18 -6.66 14.50 8.78
C ASP A 18 -5.71 13.36 8.35
N HIS A 19 -4.50 13.71 7.91
CA HIS A 19 -3.45 12.76 7.52
C HIS A 19 -3.19 11.61 8.53
N THR A 20 -3.35 11.83 9.84
CA THR A 20 -3.21 10.77 10.85
C THR A 20 -4.34 9.75 10.80
N THR A 21 -5.53 10.16 10.35
CA THR A 21 -6.67 9.26 10.13
C THR A 21 -6.39 8.34 8.94
N ILE A 22 -5.81 8.88 7.87
CA ILE A 22 -5.36 8.09 6.70
C ILE A 22 -4.31 7.07 7.13
N TYR A 23 -3.33 7.47 7.94
CA TYR A 23 -2.32 6.56 8.48
C TYR A 23 -2.96 5.41 9.28
N ARG A 24 -3.92 5.71 10.16
CA ARG A 24 -4.64 4.70 10.95
C ARG A 24 -5.45 3.74 10.07
N TRP A 25 -6.09 4.25 9.01
CA TRP A 25 -6.78 3.41 8.04
C TRP A 25 -5.82 2.47 7.32
N VAL A 26 -4.65 2.96 6.90
CA VAL A 26 -3.62 2.10 6.29
C VAL A 26 -3.21 0.98 7.25
N GLN A 27 -2.93 1.29 8.52
CA GLN A 27 -2.57 0.28 9.52
C GLN A 27 -3.68 -0.77 9.73
N LYS A 28 -4.95 -0.34 9.69
CA LYS A 28 -6.10 -1.24 9.84
C LYS A 28 -6.37 -2.09 8.59
N CYS A 29 -6.26 -1.49 7.41
CA CYS A 29 -6.63 -2.12 6.14
C CYS A 29 -5.51 -2.99 5.56
N ALA A 30 -4.24 -2.64 5.79
CA ALA A 30 -3.09 -3.40 5.29
C ALA A 30 -3.15 -4.92 5.62
N PRO A 31 -3.42 -5.37 6.86
CA PRO A 31 -3.48 -6.79 7.16
C PRO A 31 -4.64 -7.50 6.44
N GLU A 32 -5.77 -6.83 6.24
CA GLU A 32 -6.90 -7.41 5.52
C GLU A 32 -6.59 -7.55 4.03
N LEU A 33 -5.98 -6.53 3.42
CA LEU A 33 -5.54 -6.60 2.03
C LEU A 33 -4.51 -7.72 1.82
N ASP A 34 -3.59 -7.92 2.75
CA ASP A 34 -2.62 -9.00 2.67
C ASP A 34 -3.31 -10.37 2.72
N LYS A 35 -4.27 -10.55 3.65
CA LYS A 35 -5.06 -11.78 3.76
C LYS A 35 -5.81 -12.10 2.46
N GLN A 36 -6.45 -11.11 1.84
CA GLN A 36 -7.18 -11.29 0.58
C GLN A 36 -6.24 -11.58 -0.60
N THR A 37 -5.07 -10.94 -0.62
CA THR A 37 -4.12 -11.07 -1.75
C THR A 37 -3.26 -12.34 -1.64
N ARG A 38 -3.18 -12.94 -0.46
CA ARG A 38 -2.31 -14.09 -0.16
C ARG A 38 -2.54 -15.27 -1.11
N TRP A 39 -3.79 -15.54 -1.49
CA TRP A 39 -4.11 -16.63 -2.43
C TRP A 39 -3.50 -16.39 -3.82
N TYR A 40 -3.59 -15.16 -4.33
CA TYR A 40 -3.05 -14.79 -5.64
C TYR A 40 -1.53 -14.79 -5.70
N ARG A 41 -0.84 -14.62 -4.56
CA ARG A 41 0.62 -14.71 -4.48
C ARG A 41 1.13 -16.16 -4.45
N GLN A 42 0.28 -17.12 -4.07
CA GLN A 42 0.63 -18.54 -3.99
C GLN A 42 0.33 -19.24 -5.32
N VAL A 43 0.88 -18.70 -6.42
CA VAL A 43 0.78 -19.39 -7.71
C VAL A 43 1.68 -20.63 -7.71
N PRO A 44 1.23 -21.75 -8.30
CA PRO A 44 2.07 -22.93 -8.46
C PRO A 44 3.36 -22.62 -9.26
N ASP A 45 4.43 -23.36 -8.98
CA ASP A 45 5.75 -23.17 -9.61
C ASP A 45 5.70 -23.18 -11.15
N TRP A 46 4.77 -23.95 -11.74
CA TRP A 46 4.59 -24.00 -13.19
C TRP A 46 3.94 -22.74 -13.79
N GLN A 47 3.17 -21.97 -13.03
CA GLN A 47 2.70 -20.62 -13.40
C GLN A 47 3.73 -19.54 -13.06
N ALA A 48 4.63 -19.83 -12.13
CA ALA A 48 5.71 -18.94 -11.71
C ALA A 48 6.98 -19.02 -12.59
N GLN A 49 6.92 -19.69 -13.75
CA GLN A 49 8.09 -19.89 -14.60
C GLN A 49 8.67 -18.58 -15.19
N SER A 50 7.90 -17.49 -15.21
CA SER A 50 8.34 -16.20 -15.76
C SER A 50 7.89 -15.01 -14.92
N TRP A 51 8.38 -14.91 -13.68
CA TRP A 51 8.29 -13.65 -12.93
C TRP A 51 9.33 -12.66 -13.43
N ARG A 52 8.90 -11.43 -13.71
CA ARG A 52 9.82 -10.29 -13.83
C ARG A 52 9.92 -9.64 -12.47
N VAL A 53 11.13 -9.53 -11.96
CA VAL A 53 11.41 -8.88 -10.68
C VAL A 53 12.15 -7.58 -10.99
N ASP A 54 11.53 -6.46 -10.64
CA ASP A 54 12.17 -5.16 -10.69
C ASP A 54 12.75 -4.84 -9.30
N GLU A 55 14.01 -4.44 -9.25
CA GLU A 55 14.65 -4.03 -8.00
C GLU A 55 14.42 -2.53 -7.79
N THR A 56 13.85 -2.15 -6.64
CA THR A 56 13.68 -0.75 -6.24
C THR A 56 14.19 -0.55 -4.83
N TYR A 57 15.16 0.35 -4.67
CA TYR A 57 15.72 0.71 -3.36
C TYR A 57 14.86 1.78 -2.69
N ILE A 58 14.36 1.48 -1.49
CA ILE A 58 13.58 2.40 -0.66
C ILE A 58 14.30 2.59 0.66
N ARG A 59 14.61 3.85 1.01
CA ARG A 59 15.20 4.19 2.30
C ARG A 59 14.11 4.27 3.37
N VAL A 60 14.14 3.36 4.33
CA VAL A 60 13.20 3.32 5.47
C VAL A 60 13.88 3.90 6.72
N GLY A 61 13.19 4.76 7.47
CA GLY A 61 13.65 5.22 8.79
C GLY A 61 14.47 6.51 8.83
N GLY A 62 14.79 7.13 7.70
CA GLY A 62 15.36 8.48 7.69
C GLY A 62 16.73 8.62 8.37
N ARG A 63 17.51 7.54 8.49
CA ARG A 63 18.97 7.49 8.49
C ARG A 63 19.38 6.03 8.36
#